data_AF-A0A956P0F0-F1
#
_entry.id   AF-A0A956P0F0-F1
#
_cell.length_a   1.000
_cell.length_b   1.000
_cell.length_c   1.000
_cell.angle_alpha   90.00
_cell.angle_beta   90.00
_cell.angle_gamma   90.00
#
_symmetry.space_group_name_H-M   'P 1'
#
loop_
_entity.id
_entity.type
_entity.pdbx_description
1 polymer ?
#
loop_
_entity_poly.entity_id
_entity_poly.type
_entity_poly.pdbx_seq_one_letter_code
_entity_poly.pdbx_strand_id
1 'polypeptide(L)'
;MIRIVRHVALAAVVAALAAPAVTAQSYPAGGDPRDGLGSGLTTAGLAMEGMRLVASAPKPAPFDSVRGLTFVNSDLAFGGHYIYQGNFAGFSIWDVSTPANPRMVSVVECITSQGDPSIVGNLLFVSAEGGGNRNDCAKGGVQDPSEHMAGVRI
;
A
#
# COMPACT_ATOMS: atom_id res chain seq x y z
N MET A 1 49.55 -55.15 46.74
CA MET A 1 49.94 -53.90 46.04
C MET A 1 49.03 -53.71 44.85
N ILE A 2 48.79 -52.44 44.46
CA ILE A 2 47.93 -51.91 43.38
C ILE A 2 46.56 -51.39 43.88
N ARG A 3 46.49 -50.06 44.01
CA ARG A 3 45.30 -49.22 44.20
C ARG A 3 44.83 -48.73 42.84
N ILE A 4 43.54 -48.82 42.51
CA ILE A 4 42.86 -47.99 41.49
C ILE A 4 41.40 -47.80 41.97
N VAL A 5 41.08 -46.72 42.71
CA VAL A 5 40.54 -45.41 42.29
C VAL A 5 39.01 -45.41 42.06
N ARG A 6 38.33 -44.65 42.94
CA ARG A 6 36.95 -44.11 42.84
C ARG A 6 36.72 -43.48 41.47
N HIS A 7 35.53 -43.55 40.88
CA HIS A 7 34.79 -42.49 40.15
C HIS A 7 33.48 -43.08 39.59
N VAL A 8 32.34 -42.42 39.37
CA VAL A 8 31.73 -41.12 39.69
C VAL A 8 30.26 -41.31 39.29
N ALA A 9 29.38 -40.63 40.02
CA ALA A 9 27.93 -40.65 39.88
C ALA A 9 27.40 -39.97 38.60
N LEU A 10 26.07 -40.12 38.44
CA LEU A 10 25.12 -39.31 37.65
C LEU A 10 25.06 -39.57 36.14
N ALA A 11 24.10 -40.40 35.75
CA ALA A 11 23.51 -40.37 34.42
C ALA A 11 22.66 -39.08 34.29
N ALA A 12 23.19 -38.07 33.61
CA ALA A 12 22.43 -36.89 33.21
C ALA A 12 21.62 -37.23 31.94
N VAL A 13 20.32 -37.42 32.08
CA VAL A 13 19.39 -37.49 30.94
C VAL A 13 19.17 -36.06 30.45
N VAL A 14 19.90 -35.66 29.41
CA VAL A 14 19.62 -34.44 28.65
C VAL A 14 18.56 -34.79 27.61
N ALA A 15 17.28 -34.58 27.95
CA ALA A 15 16.21 -34.58 26.96
C ALA A 15 16.34 -33.31 26.12
N ALA A 16 16.94 -33.43 24.93
CA ALA A 16 16.97 -32.37 23.95
C ALA A 16 15.54 -32.09 23.48
N LEU A 17 14.96 -30.99 23.97
CA LEU A 17 13.76 -30.38 23.38
C LEU A 17 14.14 -29.86 21.99
N ALA A 18 14.05 -30.71 20.97
CA ALA A 18 14.04 -30.26 19.59
C ALA A 18 12.73 -29.50 19.37
N ALA A 19 12.73 -28.19 19.59
CA ALA A 19 11.69 -27.34 19.04
C ALA A 19 11.67 -27.58 17.52
N PRO A 20 10.51 -27.87 16.90
CA PRO A 20 10.45 -27.92 15.45
C PRO A 20 10.95 -26.57 14.97
N ALA A 21 12.00 -26.58 14.15
CA ALA A 21 12.45 -25.38 13.45
C ALA A 21 11.23 -24.88 12.68
N VAL A 22 10.64 -23.78 13.14
CA VAL A 22 9.72 -22.99 12.35
C VAL A 22 10.51 -22.67 11.10
N THR A 23 10.17 -23.31 10.00
CA THR A 23 10.74 -22.93 8.71
C THR A 23 10.28 -21.49 8.53
N ALA A 24 11.23 -20.55 8.63
CA ALA A 24 10.97 -19.18 8.22
C ALA A 24 10.40 -19.26 6.81
N GLN A 25 9.39 -18.43 6.52
CA GLN A 25 8.79 -18.38 5.19
C GLN A 25 9.89 -18.09 4.16
N SER A 26 10.40 -19.15 3.54
CA SER A 26 11.47 -19.05 2.58
C SER A 26 10.84 -18.60 1.28
N TYR A 27 11.38 -17.53 0.71
CA TYR A 27 11.10 -17.16 -0.67
C TYR A 27 11.23 -18.42 -1.56
N PRO A 28 10.37 -18.58 -2.59
CA PRO A 28 10.44 -19.72 -3.50
C PRO A 28 11.88 -19.95 -3.93
N ALA A 29 12.41 -21.15 -3.70
CA ALA A 29 13.80 -21.42 -3.98
C ALA A 29 14.04 -21.55 -5.50
N GLY A 30 14.71 -20.54 -6.07
CA GLY A 30 15.35 -20.59 -7.39
C GLY A 30 14.44 -20.28 -8.57
N GLY A 31 14.81 -19.25 -9.34
CA GLY A 31 14.16 -18.91 -10.61
C GLY A 31 13.00 -17.92 -10.50
N ASP A 32 12.74 -17.36 -9.31
CA ASP A 32 11.79 -16.26 -9.16
C ASP A 32 12.38 -14.99 -9.82
N PRO A 33 11.72 -14.41 -10.84
CA PRO A 33 12.22 -13.19 -11.50
C PRO A 33 12.26 -11.97 -10.56
N ARG A 34 11.67 -12.06 -9.36
CA ARG A 34 11.72 -11.02 -8.32
C ARG A 34 13.02 -11.07 -7.49
N ASP A 35 13.77 -12.16 -7.55
CA ASP A 35 15.02 -12.29 -6.80
C ASP A 35 16.08 -11.34 -7.36
N GLY A 36 16.69 -10.54 -6.48
CA GLY A 36 17.78 -9.62 -6.86
C GLY A 36 17.35 -8.33 -7.56
N LEU A 37 16.03 -8.03 -7.62
CA LEU A 37 15.56 -6.75 -8.13
C LEU A 37 16.12 -5.59 -7.30
N GLY A 38 16.63 -4.56 -7.99
CA GLY A 38 17.12 -3.34 -7.34
C GLY A 38 16.01 -2.58 -6.61
N SER A 39 16.36 -1.94 -5.49
CA SER A 39 15.44 -1.03 -4.80
C SER A 39 15.44 0.37 -5.45
N GLY A 40 14.41 1.17 -5.17
CA GLY A 40 14.32 2.55 -5.61
C GLY A 40 12.89 3.06 -5.56
N LEU A 41 12.69 4.38 -5.42
CA LEU A 41 11.35 4.97 -5.44
C LEU A 41 10.74 4.94 -6.85
N THR A 42 11.54 5.32 -7.85
CA THR A 42 11.16 5.34 -9.28
C THR A 42 12.06 4.47 -10.16
N THR A 43 13.07 3.85 -9.56
CA THR A 43 14.10 3.04 -10.25
C THR A 43 14.13 1.59 -9.76
N ALA A 44 13.10 1.15 -9.03
CA ALA A 44 13.01 -0.24 -8.59
C ALA A 44 13.04 -1.20 -9.78
N GLY A 45 13.68 -2.36 -9.59
CA GLY A 45 13.62 -3.45 -10.54
C GLY A 45 12.18 -3.93 -10.72
N LEU A 46 11.87 -4.42 -11.92
CA LEU A 46 10.53 -4.86 -12.29
C LEU A 46 10.57 -6.34 -12.67
N ALA A 47 9.61 -7.11 -12.15
CA ALA A 47 9.28 -8.43 -12.63
C ALA A 47 7.77 -8.47 -12.92
N MET A 48 7.40 -8.98 -14.08
CA MET A 48 6.00 -9.07 -14.54
C MET A 48 5.81 -10.40 -15.26
N GLU A 49 4.66 -11.03 -15.06
CA GLU A 49 4.24 -12.23 -15.77
C GLU A 49 2.86 -11.98 -16.38
N GLY A 50 2.68 -12.27 -17.67
CA GLY A 50 1.41 -12.05 -18.38
C GLY A 50 1.00 -10.58 -18.59
N MET A 51 1.80 -9.62 -18.14
CA MET A 51 1.56 -8.18 -18.27
C MET A 51 2.78 -7.44 -18.82
N ARG A 52 2.54 -6.27 -19.40
CA ARG A 52 3.57 -5.35 -19.86
C ARG A 52 3.33 -3.97 -19.27
N LEU A 53 4.33 -3.40 -18.60
CA LEU A 53 4.31 -2.00 -18.20
C LEU A 53 4.31 -1.12 -19.46
N VAL A 54 3.26 -0.31 -19.61
CA VAL A 54 3.10 0.61 -20.75
C VAL A 54 3.54 2.03 -20.41
N ALA A 55 3.30 2.47 -19.17
CA ALA A 55 3.73 3.76 -18.66
C ALA A 55 3.84 3.73 -17.13
N SER A 56 4.68 4.61 -16.58
CA SER A 56 4.72 4.94 -15.16
C SER A 56 4.71 6.46 -15.06
N ALA A 57 3.82 7.02 -14.23
CA ALA A 57 3.71 8.45 -14.00
C ALA A 57 3.94 8.74 -12.51
N PRO A 58 4.66 9.83 -12.18
CA PRO A 58 4.87 10.19 -10.79
C PRO A 58 3.55 10.60 -10.14
N LYS A 59 3.47 10.42 -8.82
CA LYS A 59 2.35 10.90 -8.02
C LYS A 59 2.26 12.44 -8.12
N PRO A 60 1.05 13.03 -8.13
CA PRO A 60 0.91 14.48 -8.05
C PRO A 60 1.53 15.02 -6.75
N ALA A 61 2.20 16.17 -6.83
CA ALA A 61 2.89 16.79 -5.70
C ALA A 61 2.03 16.95 -4.43
N PRO A 62 0.73 17.31 -4.48
CA PRO A 62 -0.13 17.34 -3.30
C PRO A 62 -0.25 16.01 -2.54
N PHE A 63 -0.09 14.88 -3.23
CA PHE A 63 -0.17 13.56 -2.63
C PHE A 63 1.21 12.92 -2.44
N ASP A 64 2.30 13.53 -2.91
CA ASP A 64 3.65 13.01 -2.73
C ASP A 64 4.27 13.56 -1.43
N SER A 65 3.79 13.07 -0.28
CA SER A 65 4.20 13.56 1.03
C SER A 65 4.49 12.46 2.05
N VAL A 66 5.39 12.73 2.99
CA VAL A 66 5.74 11.81 4.09
C VAL A 66 4.85 11.95 5.34
N ARG A 67 3.69 12.62 5.22
CA ARG A 67 2.82 12.92 6.37
C ARG A 67 1.69 11.91 6.49
N GLY A 68 1.84 10.94 7.38
CA GLY A 68 0.79 9.92 7.60
C GLY A 68 0.51 9.14 6.33
N LEU A 69 -0.77 8.88 6.02
CA LEU A 69 -1.18 8.11 4.85
C LEU A 69 -1.61 8.96 3.65
N THR A 70 -1.31 10.26 3.62
CA THR A 70 -1.73 11.15 2.52
C THR A 70 -1.06 10.83 1.18
N PHE A 71 -0.04 9.98 1.16
CA PHE A 71 0.56 9.45 -0.06
C PHE A 71 -0.07 8.15 -0.55
N VAL A 72 -0.96 7.54 0.23
CA VAL A 72 -1.57 6.26 -0.11
C VAL A 72 -2.69 6.49 -1.12
N ASN A 73 -2.54 5.89 -2.30
CA ASN A 73 -3.64 5.77 -3.25
C ASN A 73 -4.53 4.61 -2.80
N SER A 74 -5.84 4.74 -3.02
CA SER A 74 -6.81 3.72 -2.66
C SER A 74 -7.25 2.91 -3.89
N ASP A 75 -8.35 3.29 -4.53
CA ASP A 75 -8.97 2.56 -5.64
C ASP A 75 -9.00 3.38 -6.95
N LEU A 76 -9.39 2.72 -8.04
CA LEU A 76 -9.53 3.29 -9.38
C LEU A 76 -10.97 3.12 -9.88
N ALA A 77 -11.54 4.19 -10.41
CA ALA A 77 -12.74 4.13 -11.24
C ALA A 77 -12.43 4.57 -12.66
N PHE A 78 -13.16 4.00 -13.63
CA PHE A 78 -12.93 4.24 -15.05
C PHE A 78 -14.18 4.89 -15.67
N GLY A 79 -13.96 5.90 -16.51
CA GLY A 79 -15.04 6.59 -17.22
C GLY A 79 -14.55 7.14 -18.56
N GLY A 80 -15.04 6.56 -19.66
CA GLY A 80 -14.56 6.91 -21.00
C GLY A 80 -13.06 6.61 -21.15
N HIS A 81 -12.26 7.63 -21.46
CA HIS A 81 -10.79 7.55 -21.52
C HIS A 81 -10.11 8.11 -20.25
N TYR A 82 -10.86 8.31 -19.17
CA TYR A 82 -10.33 8.81 -17.90
C TYR A 82 -10.21 7.71 -16.85
N ILE A 83 -9.16 7.83 -16.03
CA ILE A 83 -9.01 7.10 -14.77
C ILE A 83 -9.16 8.11 -13.63
N TYR A 84 -10.04 7.79 -12.69
CA TYR A 84 -10.22 8.50 -11.43
C TYR A 84 -9.50 7.69 -10.36
N GLN A 85 -8.39 8.21 -9.87
CA GLN A 85 -7.57 7.55 -8.87
C GLN A 85 -7.78 8.17 -7.50
N GLY A 86 -8.32 7.36 -6.59
CA GLY A 86 -8.51 7.70 -5.19
C GLY A 86 -7.20 7.83 -4.42
N ASN A 87 -7.22 8.67 -3.40
CA ASN A 87 -6.15 8.88 -2.45
C ASN A 87 -6.76 9.20 -1.08
N PHE A 88 -6.09 8.84 0.00
CA PHE A 88 -6.61 9.10 1.35
C PHE A 88 -6.77 10.61 1.65
N ALA A 89 -6.05 11.46 0.90
CA ALA A 89 -6.10 12.91 0.94
C ALA A 89 -6.84 13.55 -0.26
N GLY A 90 -7.55 12.77 -1.09
CA GLY A 90 -8.32 13.31 -2.22
C GLY A 90 -8.43 12.38 -3.42
N PHE A 91 -8.35 12.92 -4.62
CA PHE A 91 -8.29 12.10 -5.84
C PHE A 91 -7.60 12.85 -6.99
N SER A 92 -7.20 12.09 -8.01
CA SER A 92 -6.63 12.62 -9.24
C SER A 92 -7.36 12.06 -10.45
N ILE A 93 -7.45 12.85 -11.52
CA ILE A 93 -8.07 12.46 -12.79
C ILE A 93 -6.97 12.41 -13.84
N TRP A 94 -6.90 11.30 -14.55
CA TRP A 94 -5.92 11.03 -15.60
C TRP A 94 -6.63 10.80 -16.92
N ASP A 95 -6.19 11.48 -17.97
CA ASP A 95 -6.50 11.15 -19.36
C ASP A 95 -5.55 10.05 -19.82
N VAL A 96 -6.12 8.90 -20.20
CA VAL A 96 -5.39 7.73 -20.71
C VAL A 96 -5.74 7.43 -22.17
N SER A 97 -6.19 8.42 -22.94
CA SER A 97 -6.44 8.30 -24.39
C SER A 97 -5.21 7.82 -25.15
N THR A 98 -4.01 8.13 -24.64
CA THR A 98 -2.74 7.55 -25.09
C THR A 98 -2.14 6.74 -23.93
N PRO A 99 -2.31 5.40 -23.87
CA PRO A 99 -1.90 4.61 -22.71
C PRO A 99 -0.40 4.68 -22.38
N ALA A 100 0.45 4.92 -23.37
CA ALA A 100 1.90 5.11 -23.19
C ALA A 100 2.30 6.51 -22.70
N ASN A 101 1.35 7.44 -22.60
CA ASN A 101 1.57 8.81 -22.16
C ASN A 101 0.33 9.34 -21.40
N PRO A 102 0.02 8.77 -20.21
CA PRO A 102 -1.09 9.25 -19.40
C PRO A 102 -0.86 10.70 -18.97
N ARG A 103 -1.90 11.52 -19.01
CA ARG A 103 -1.82 12.94 -18.66
C ARG A 103 -2.70 13.26 -17.48
N MET A 104 -2.15 13.96 -16.51
CA MET A 104 -2.91 14.44 -15.37
C MET A 104 -3.81 15.60 -15.79
N VAL A 105 -5.11 15.47 -15.51
CA VAL A 105 -6.13 16.47 -15.84
C VAL A 105 -6.46 17.32 -14.62
N SER A 106 -6.57 16.70 -13.46
CA SER A 106 -6.94 17.38 -12.22
C SER A 106 -6.42 16.64 -10.98
N VAL A 107 -6.20 17.39 -9.91
CA VAL A 107 -5.86 16.89 -8.57
C VAL A 107 -6.74 17.66 -7.59
N VAL A 108 -7.53 16.94 -6.81
CA VAL A 108 -8.46 17.51 -5.83
C VAL A 108 -8.04 17.04 -4.46
N GLU A 109 -7.56 17.96 -3.62
CA GLU A 109 -7.27 17.70 -2.21
C GLU A 109 -8.59 17.67 -1.42
N CYS A 110 -8.94 16.52 -0.87
CA CYS A 110 -10.08 16.35 0.03
C CYS A 110 -9.85 15.13 0.92
N ILE A 111 -9.58 15.34 2.21
CA ILE A 111 -9.27 14.23 3.12
C ILE A 111 -10.55 13.40 3.35
N THR A 112 -10.47 12.12 3.01
CA THR A 112 -11.55 11.14 3.17
C THR A 112 -11.12 9.89 3.95
N SER A 113 -9.81 9.66 4.05
CA SER A 113 -9.18 8.51 4.72
C SER A 113 -9.50 7.12 4.14
N GLN A 114 -10.50 7.00 3.26
CA GLN A 114 -10.80 5.82 2.44
C GLN A 114 -10.55 6.20 0.96
N GLY A 115 -11.37 7.11 0.42
CA GLY A 115 -11.09 7.80 -0.84
C GLY A 115 -11.40 7.00 -2.09
N ASP A 116 -12.26 5.99 -2.00
CA ASP A 116 -12.55 5.09 -3.12
C ASP A 116 -13.52 5.78 -4.10
N PRO A 117 -13.11 5.99 -5.37
CA PRO A 117 -13.96 6.61 -6.35
C PRO A 117 -14.98 5.62 -6.93
N SER A 118 -16.16 6.10 -7.28
CA SER A 118 -17.18 5.38 -8.04
C SER A 118 -17.82 6.32 -9.06
N ILE A 119 -18.08 5.83 -10.27
CA ILE A 119 -18.70 6.64 -11.34
C ILE A 119 -20.13 6.16 -11.59
N VAL A 120 -21.09 7.09 -11.59
CA VAL A 120 -22.47 6.85 -12.06
C VAL A 120 -22.85 7.92 -13.06
N GLY A 121 -23.00 7.54 -14.33
CA GLY A 121 -23.20 8.50 -15.41
C GLY A 121 -22.02 9.46 -15.53
N ASN A 122 -22.27 10.75 -15.33
CA ASN A 122 -21.27 11.82 -15.34
C ASN A 122 -20.90 12.32 -13.92
N LEU A 123 -21.30 11.59 -12.88
CA LEU A 123 -21.02 11.93 -11.49
C LEU A 123 -19.92 11.03 -10.95
N LEU A 124 -18.95 11.66 -10.28
CA LEU A 124 -17.95 10.99 -9.47
C LEU A 124 -18.44 11.00 -8.02
N PHE A 125 -18.36 9.86 -7.38
CA PHE A 125 -18.60 9.71 -5.95
C PHE A 125 -17.32 9.28 -5.27
N VAL A 126 -17.05 9.78 -4.06
CA VAL A 126 -15.89 9.38 -3.27
C VAL A 126 -16.34 8.95 -1.87
N SER A 127 -15.80 7.84 -1.39
CA SER A 127 -16.07 7.32 -0.05
C SER A 127 -15.21 8.00 1.02
N ALA A 128 -15.76 8.12 2.23
CA ALA A 128 -15.16 8.78 3.37
C ALA A 128 -15.45 8.00 4.66
N GLU A 129 -14.40 7.63 5.39
CA GLU A 129 -14.52 6.81 6.62
C GLU A 129 -13.79 7.40 7.84
N GLY A 130 -12.82 8.29 7.63
CA GLY A 130 -12.07 8.95 8.70
C GLY A 130 -12.83 10.01 9.50
N GLY A 131 -12.44 10.21 10.76
CA GLY A 131 -12.97 11.28 11.61
C GLY A 131 -12.53 12.70 11.21
N GLY A 132 -11.49 12.83 10.39
CA GLY A 132 -10.94 14.13 9.96
C GLY A 132 -11.57 14.70 8.69
N ASN A 133 -12.54 14.00 8.10
CA ASN A 133 -13.09 14.31 6.78
C ASN A 133 -14.09 15.46 6.86
N ARG A 134 -13.78 16.59 6.24
CA ARG A 134 -14.70 17.73 6.17
C ARG A 134 -15.55 17.70 4.91
N ASN A 135 -16.80 18.12 5.03
CA ASN A 135 -17.76 18.24 3.92
C ASN A 135 -17.40 19.33 2.89
N ASP A 136 -16.56 20.29 3.27
CA ASP A 136 -16.03 21.37 2.42
C ASP A 136 -14.61 21.10 1.92
N CYS A 137 -14.06 19.92 2.22
CA CYS A 137 -12.68 19.54 1.91
C CYS A 137 -11.59 20.47 2.47
N ALA A 138 -11.91 21.38 3.40
CA ALA A 138 -10.93 22.31 3.91
C ALA A 138 -9.89 21.61 4.80
N LYS A 139 -8.76 22.28 4.99
CA LYS A 139 -7.65 21.79 5.81
C LYS A 139 -7.95 22.00 7.30
N GLY A 140 -7.23 21.28 8.16
CA GLY A 140 -7.34 21.42 9.63
C GLY A 140 -8.24 20.39 10.31
N GLY A 141 -8.91 19.52 9.55
CA GLY A 141 -9.80 18.50 10.09
C GLY A 141 -11.09 19.09 10.66
N VAL A 142 -12.03 18.21 11.02
CA VAL A 142 -13.33 18.58 11.57
C VAL A 142 -13.17 19.31 12.90
N GLN A 143 -13.70 20.54 12.97
CA GLN A 143 -13.75 21.32 14.22
C GLN A 143 -15.16 21.32 14.80
N ASP A 144 -16.18 21.40 13.94
CA ASP A 144 -17.58 21.23 14.29
C ASP A 144 -18.08 19.87 13.74
N PRO A 145 -18.69 18.98 14.55
CA PRO A 145 -19.23 17.71 14.08
C PRO A 145 -20.19 17.80 12.89
N SER A 146 -20.86 18.94 12.69
CA SER A 146 -21.72 19.18 11.52
C SER A 146 -20.95 19.34 10.20
N GLU A 147 -19.65 19.63 10.27
CA GLU A 147 -18.73 19.65 9.12
C GLU A 147 -18.26 18.25 8.73
N HIS A 148 -18.50 17.23 9.55
CA HIS A 148 -18.00 15.88 9.30
C HIS A 148 -18.70 15.19 8.14
N MET A 149 -17.91 14.44 7.37
CA MET A 149 -18.35 13.65 6.25
C MET A 149 -17.98 12.18 6.42
N ALA A 150 -18.98 11.31 6.40
CA ALA A 150 -18.84 9.86 6.31
C ALA A 150 -19.77 9.28 5.25
N GLY A 151 -19.40 8.13 4.68
CA GLY A 151 -20.14 7.46 3.62
C GLY A 151 -19.72 7.90 2.22
N VAL A 152 -20.66 7.99 1.29
CA VAL A 152 -20.41 8.27 -0.13
C VAL A 152 -20.94 9.66 -0.48
N ARG A 153 -20.15 10.49 -1.18
CA ARG A 153 -20.52 11.86 -1.60
C ARG A 153 -20.20 12.10 -3.07
N ILE A 154 -20.94 13.03 -3.70
CA ILE A 154 -20.75 13.54 -5.07
C ILE A 154 -19.81 14.75 -5.04
#